data_AF-A0A954TYH3-F1
#
_entry.id   AF-A0A954TYH3-F1
#
_cell.length_a   1.000
_cell.length_b   1.000
_cell.length_c   1.000
_cell.angle_alpha   90.00
_cell.angle_beta   90.00
_cell.angle_gamma   90.00
#
_symmetry.space_group_name_H-M   'P 1'
#
loop_
_entity.id
_entity.type
_entity.pdbx_description
1 polymer ?
#
loop_
_entity_poly.entity_id
_entity_poly.type
_entity_poly.pdbx_seq_one_letter_code
_entity_poly.pdbx_strand_id
1 'polypeptide(L)'
;MARIPKIGLLTSGGDCPGLNAVIRGVVKASYQLGYETIGFRKGFEGLVDPVTYTPLTPQNTAGILAAGGTILGSTNKGRFVATRGVSDHVELPHELIKEVARTIRHLDLSGLIAVGGDGSLSIALQLHRNGIPIVGVPKTIDNDLSATAFTFGFDSAIACATDALDRLHTT
;
A
#
# COMPACT_ATOMS: atom_id res chain seq x y z
N MET A 1 3.88 32.11 0.67
CA MET A 1 4.17 31.05 -0.33
C MET A 1 3.08 29.99 -0.24
N ALA A 2 2.56 29.50 -1.36
CA ALA A 2 1.62 28.37 -1.35
C ALA A 2 2.34 27.12 -0.84
N ARG A 3 1.67 26.37 0.04
CA ARG A 3 2.24 25.17 0.67
C ARG A 3 2.33 24.04 -0.36
N ILE A 4 3.48 23.39 -0.45
CA ILE A 4 3.66 22.21 -1.30
C ILE A 4 2.85 21.04 -0.70
N PRO A 5 1.93 20.41 -1.45
CA PRO A 5 1.21 19.23 -0.95
C PRO A 5 2.15 18.05 -0.70
N LYS A 6 1.91 17.33 0.40
CA LYS A 6 2.64 16.11 0.77
C LYS A 6 1.66 14.94 0.84
N ILE A 7 2.00 13.83 0.21
CA ILE A 7 1.20 12.60 0.24
C ILE A 7 1.96 11.45 0.90
N GLY A 8 1.22 10.57 1.56
CA GLY A 8 1.75 9.34 2.13
C GLY A 8 1.42 8.12 1.28
N LEU A 9 2.31 7.14 1.25
CA LEU A 9 2.15 5.87 0.54
C LEU A 9 2.43 4.71 1.48
N LEU A 10 1.66 3.63 1.39
CA LEU A 10 1.93 2.39 2.12
C LEU A 10 1.59 1.16 1.28
N THR A 11 2.31 0.08 1.53
CA THR A 11 2.03 -1.27 1.00
C THR A 11 1.63 -2.19 2.15
N SER A 12 0.50 -2.90 2.02
CA SER A 12 -0.05 -3.73 3.08
C SER A 12 -0.60 -5.08 2.55
N GLY A 13 -0.56 -6.12 3.40
CA GLY A 13 -0.97 -7.48 3.06
C GLY A 13 0.19 -8.33 2.53
N GLY A 14 -0.10 -9.45 1.86
CA GLY A 14 0.94 -10.27 1.23
C GLY A 14 1.68 -9.49 0.13
N ASP A 15 3.00 -9.67 0.06
CA ASP A 15 3.80 -9.07 -1.00
C ASP A 15 3.52 -9.77 -2.34
N CYS A 16 3.65 -9.02 -3.43
CA CYS A 16 3.54 -9.58 -4.78
C CYS A 16 4.47 -8.82 -5.75
N PRO A 17 4.73 -9.36 -6.95
CA PRO A 17 5.41 -8.61 -7.99
C PRO A 17 4.71 -7.28 -8.31
N GLY A 18 5.48 -6.24 -8.60
CA GLY A 18 4.97 -4.95 -9.08
C GLY A 18 4.77 -3.85 -8.02
N LEU A 19 4.94 -4.11 -6.72
CA LEU A 19 4.75 -3.06 -5.69
C LEU A 19 5.76 -1.93 -5.80
N ASN A 20 7.01 -2.27 -6.09
CA ASN A 20 8.04 -1.28 -6.33
C ASN A 20 7.74 -0.44 -7.59
N ALA A 21 7.08 -1.02 -8.59
CA ALA A 21 6.60 -0.28 -9.75
C ALA A 21 5.48 0.70 -9.40
N VAL A 22 4.53 0.31 -8.54
CA VAL A 22 3.49 1.21 -8.01
C VAL A 22 4.13 2.36 -7.22
N ILE A 23 5.07 2.06 -6.31
CA ILE A 23 5.80 3.07 -5.53
C ILE A 23 6.50 4.07 -6.47
N ARG A 24 7.22 3.57 -7.47
CA ARG A 24 7.89 4.41 -8.46
C ARG A 24 6.91 5.25 -9.27
N GLY A 25 5.77 4.68 -9.67
CA GLY A 25 4.72 5.38 -10.43
C GLY A 25 4.16 6.56 -9.65
N VAL A 26 3.81 6.34 -8.37
CA VAL A 26 3.34 7.39 -7.45
C VAL A 26 4.39 8.49 -7.31
N VAL A 27 5.64 8.13 -7.00
CA VAL A 27 6.71 9.12 -6.78
C VAL A 27 6.98 9.95 -8.03
N LYS A 28 6.97 9.33 -9.22
CA LYS A 28 7.16 10.03 -10.48
C LYS A 28 6.01 11.02 -10.75
N ALA A 29 4.77 10.59 -10.55
CA ALA A 29 3.59 11.44 -10.74
C ALA A 29 3.57 12.61 -9.74
N SER A 30 3.80 12.35 -8.45
CA SER A 30 3.91 13.37 -7.41
C SER A 30 4.99 14.40 -7.73
N TYR A 31 6.18 13.94 -8.13
CA TYR A 31 7.29 14.84 -8.47
C TYR A 31 6.95 15.76 -9.66
N GLN A 32 6.26 15.24 -10.67
CA GLN A 32 5.80 16.05 -11.81
C GLN A 32 4.74 17.09 -11.42
N LEU A 33 3.94 16.82 -10.40
CA LEU A 33 2.97 17.76 -9.81
C LEU A 33 3.61 18.70 -8.78
N GLY A 34 4.91 18.54 -8.49
CA GLY A 34 5.62 19.31 -7.48
C GLY A 34 5.28 18.90 -6.04
N TYR A 35 4.74 17.71 -5.81
CA TYR A 35 4.35 17.21 -4.48
C TYR A 35 5.48 16.45 -3.79
N GLU A 36 5.49 16.51 -2.46
CA GLU A 36 6.35 15.64 -1.64
C GLU A 36 5.68 14.28 -1.42
N THR A 37 6.48 13.22 -1.36
CA THR A 37 5.99 11.85 -1.09
C THR A 37 6.78 11.23 0.04
N ILE A 38 6.08 10.63 1.00
CA ILE A 38 6.67 9.78 2.03
C ILE A 38 6.07 8.37 1.98
N GLY A 39 6.87 7.36 2.30
CA GLY A 39 6.44 5.97 2.38
C GLY A 39 6.44 5.45 3.81
N PHE A 40 5.30 4.97 4.30
CA PHE A 40 5.17 4.35 5.62
C PHE A 40 5.67 2.92 5.60
N ARG A 41 6.44 2.55 6.64
CA ARG A 41 7.01 1.21 6.78
C ARG A 41 5.98 0.24 7.33
N LYS A 42 6.02 -1.02 6.86
CA LYS A 42 5.16 -2.10 7.37
C LYS A 42 3.66 -1.75 7.29
N GLY A 43 3.22 -1.14 6.19
CA GLY A 43 1.81 -0.84 5.94
C GLY A 43 1.22 0.18 6.93
N PHE A 44 0.02 -0.11 7.42
CA PHE A 44 -0.69 0.78 8.35
C PHE A 44 -0.03 0.91 9.72
N GLU A 45 0.79 -0.08 10.15
CA GLU A 45 1.52 0.03 11.41
C GLU A 45 2.52 1.18 11.42
N GLY A 46 3.02 1.61 10.25
CA GLY A 46 3.91 2.77 10.18
C GLY A 46 3.22 4.10 10.46
N LEU A 47 1.88 4.17 10.43
CA LEU A 47 1.09 5.38 10.67
C LEU A 47 0.83 5.67 12.16
N VAL A 48 1.18 4.75 13.04
CA VAL A 48 0.83 4.76 14.46
C VAL A 48 2.10 4.59 15.29
N ASP A 49 2.06 4.94 16.57
CA ASP A 49 3.28 5.03 17.38
C ASP A 49 3.95 3.65 17.55
N PRO A 50 5.29 3.54 17.38
CA PRO A 50 6.20 4.56 16.85
C PRO A 50 6.01 4.78 15.34
N VAL A 51 5.75 6.02 14.95
CA VAL A 51 5.49 6.39 13.54
C VAL A 51 6.77 6.19 12.72
N THR A 52 6.70 5.35 11.68
CA THR A 52 7.86 4.99 10.86
C THR A 52 7.61 5.22 9.37
N TYR A 53 8.37 6.12 8.78
CA TYR A 53 8.29 6.46 7.36
C TYR A 53 9.66 6.86 6.79
N THR A 54 9.74 6.96 5.46
CA THR A 54 10.92 7.44 4.76
C THR A 54 10.52 8.37 3.62
N PRO A 55 11.27 9.45 3.34
CA PRO A 55 11.05 10.25 2.14
C PRO A 55 11.21 9.39 0.88
N LEU A 56 10.35 9.60 -0.12
CA LEU A 56 10.44 8.93 -1.41
C LEU A 56 10.71 9.96 -2.49
N THR A 57 11.82 9.80 -3.21
CA THR A 57 12.30 10.73 -4.23
C THR A 57 12.55 10.00 -5.54
N PRO A 58 12.61 10.72 -6.68
CA PRO A 58 13.01 10.12 -7.95
C PRO A 58 14.38 9.43 -7.90
N GLN A 59 15.28 9.87 -7.03
CA GLN A 59 16.61 9.30 -6.86
C GLN A 59 16.56 7.99 -6.08
N ASN A 60 15.91 7.97 -4.91
CA ASN A 60 15.90 6.77 -4.06
C ASN A 60 14.92 5.68 -4.51
N THR A 61 14.04 5.99 -5.47
CA THR A 61 13.19 5.01 -6.15
C THR A 61 13.70 4.62 -7.54
N ALA A 62 14.91 5.06 -7.93
CA ALA A 62 15.49 4.62 -9.19
C ALA A 62 15.92 3.15 -9.10
N GLY A 63 15.73 2.39 -10.18
CA GLY A 63 16.16 0.99 -10.27
C GLY A 63 15.30 -0.04 -9.54
N ILE A 64 14.30 0.36 -8.75
CA ILE A 64 13.47 -0.58 -7.99
C ILE A 64 12.41 -1.32 -8.84
N LEU A 65 12.23 -0.95 -10.11
CA LEU A 65 11.18 -1.50 -10.98
C LEU A 65 11.26 -3.03 -11.13
N ALA A 66 12.47 -3.57 -11.21
CA ALA A 66 12.71 -5.00 -11.37
C ALA A 66 12.85 -5.74 -10.02
N ALA A 67 12.82 -5.02 -8.89
CA ALA A 67 12.97 -5.62 -7.58
C ALA A 67 11.64 -6.26 -7.12
N GLY A 68 11.72 -7.51 -6.64
CA GLY A 68 10.60 -8.18 -5.99
C GLY A 68 10.23 -7.54 -4.64
N GLY A 69 9.05 -7.89 -4.13
CA GLY A 69 8.54 -7.38 -2.85
C GLY A 69 8.28 -5.87 -2.88
N THR A 70 8.44 -5.22 -1.72
CA THR A 70 8.25 -3.77 -1.53
C THR A 70 9.41 -3.16 -0.73
N ILE A 71 9.96 -2.04 -1.20
CA ILE A 71 10.99 -1.29 -0.47
C ILE A 71 10.48 -0.70 0.85
N LEU A 72 9.17 -0.64 1.07
CA LEU A 72 8.54 -0.16 2.31
C LEU A 72 8.33 -1.28 3.34
N GLY A 73 8.44 -2.54 2.90
CA GLY A 73 8.02 -3.71 3.67
C GLY A 73 6.50 -3.78 3.81
N SER A 74 6.01 -4.97 4.14
CA SER A 74 4.63 -5.21 4.52
C SER A 74 4.56 -5.97 5.85
N THR A 75 3.38 -6.00 6.47
CA THR A 75 3.11 -6.80 7.66
C THR A 75 1.75 -7.45 7.55
N ASN A 76 1.69 -8.70 8.00
CA ASN A 76 0.47 -9.45 8.29
C ASN A 76 0.28 -9.67 9.80
N LYS A 77 0.94 -8.85 10.62
CA LYS A 77 0.80 -8.82 12.08
C LYS A 77 0.63 -7.37 12.53
N GLY A 78 -0.17 -7.16 13.57
CA GLY A 78 -0.32 -5.85 14.21
C GLY A 78 -1.76 -5.48 14.54
N ARG A 79 -1.92 -4.25 15.04
CA ARG A 79 -3.18 -3.63 15.44
C ARG A 79 -4.20 -3.61 14.30
N PHE A 80 -3.74 -3.37 13.08
CA PHE A 80 -4.60 -3.31 11.88
C PHE A 80 -4.94 -4.68 11.28
N VAL A 81 -4.28 -5.75 11.72
CA VAL A 81 -4.57 -7.12 11.26
C VAL A 81 -5.53 -7.83 12.21
N ALA A 82 -5.46 -7.53 13.50
CA ALA A 82 -6.40 -8.05 14.50
C ALA A 82 -7.86 -7.66 14.21
N THR A 83 -8.08 -6.61 13.41
CA THR A 83 -9.40 -6.16 12.96
C THR A 83 -9.87 -6.84 11.67
N ARG A 84 -9.24 -7.95 11.24
CA ARG A 84 -9.61 -8.76 10.06
C ARG A 84 -10.24 -10.11 10.43
N GLY A 85 -11.17 -10.12 11.39
CA GLY A 85 -11.84 -11.36 11.84
C GLY A 85 -12.54 -12.13 10.71
N VAL A 86 -12.59 -13.46 10.85
CA VAL A 86 -12.83 -14.51 9.83
C VAL A 86 -14.20 -14.48 9.11
N SER A 87 -15.10 -13.55 9.43
CA SER A 87 -16.41 -13.48 8.76
C SER A 87 -17.12 -12.13 8.89
N ASP A 88 -16.60 -11.21 9.72
CA ASP A 88 -17.22 -9.92 9.95
C ASP A 88 -16.15 -8.84 9.89
N HIS A 89 -16.41 -7.80 9.09
CA HIS A 89 -15.59 -6.59 9.07
C HIS A 89 -15.54 -5.98 10.47
N VAL A 90 -14.49 -6.27 11.23
CA VAL A 90 -14.31 -5.67 12.54
C VAL A 90 -14.00 -4.19 12.33
N GLU A 91 -14.79 -3.32 12.95
CA GLU A 91 -14.53 -1.90 12.93
C GLU A 91 -13.18 -1.59 13.60
N LEU A 92 -12.39 -0.70 12.98
CA LEU A 92 -11.15 -0.22 13.55
C LEU A 92 -11.44 0.49 14.88
N PRO A 93 -10.69 0.19 15.95
CA PRO A 93 -10.83 0.91 17.21
C PRO A 93 -10.71 2.42 17.00
N HIS A 94 -11.60 3.18 17.62
CA HIS A 94 -11.66 4.63 17.45
C HIS A 94 -10.34 5.33 17.82
N GLU A 95 -9.63 4.81 18.82
CA GLU A 95 -8.30 5.31 19.19
C GLU A 95 -7.26 5.11 18.09
N LEU A 96 -7.33 4.01 17.34
CA LEU A 96 -6.43 3.74 16.22
C LEU A 96 -6.67 4.73 15.07
N ILE A 97 -7.95 5.03 14.79
CA ILE A 97 -8.34 6.05 13.79
C ILE A 97 -7.82 7.43 14.21
N LYS A 98 -7.97 7.79 15.50
CA LYS A 98 -7.45 9.06 16.05
C LYS A 98 -5.93 9.15 15.93
N GLU A 99 -5.19 8.07 16.19
CA GLU A 99 -3.74 8.04 16.03
C GLU A 99 -3.33 8.28 14.57
N VAL A 100 -3.96 7.59 13.62
CA VAL A 100 -3.72 7.84 12.19
C VAL A 100 -4.02 9.30 11.84
N ALA A 101 -5.17 9.83 12.25
CA ALA A 101 -5.53 11.22 12.00
C ALA A 101 -4.57 12.23 12.66
N ARG A 102 -3.98 11.89 13.81
CA ARG A 102 -2.93 12.68 14.46
C ARG A 102 -1.66 12.68 13.61
N THR A 103 -1.22 11.51 13.15
CA THR A 103 -0.04 11.37 12.28
C THR A 103 -0.21 12.13 10.97
N ILE A 104 -1.37 12.01 10.32
CA ILE A 104 -1.70 12.72 9.07
C ILE A 104 -1.61 14.23 9.25
N ARG A 105 -2.19 14.77 10.33
CA ARG A 105 -2.10 16.20 10.65
C ARG A 105 -0.69 16.64 11.03
N HIS A 106 0.02 15.84 11.83
CA HIS A 106 1.36 16.17 12.30
C HIS A 106 2.39 16.20 11.16
N LEU A 107 2.29 15.27 10.21
CA LEU A 107 3.15 15.22 9.03
C LEU A 107 2.66 16.12 7.89
N ASP A 108 1.51 16.76 8.08
CA ASP A 108 0.84 17.65 7.13
C ASP A 108 0.52 16.98 5.78
N LEU A 109 -0.02 15.76 5.86
CA LEU A 109 -0.38 14.97 4.68
C LEU A 109 -1.72 15.42 4.12
N SER A 110 -1.73 15.65 2.81
CA SER A 110 -2.94 15.96 2.03
C SER A 110 -3.74 14.71 1.70
N GLY A 111 -3.13 13.53 1.79
CA GLY A 111 -3.81 12.24 1.62
C GLY A 111 -2.86 11.05 1.67
N LEU A 112 -3.46 9.87 1.64
CA LEU A 112 -2.78 8.58 1.62
C LEU A 112 -3.06 7.80 0.34
N ILE A 113 -2.10 6.98 -0.05
CA ILE A 113 -2.25 5.94 -1.05
C ILE A 113 -2.00 4.60 -0.35
N ALA A 114 -3.01 3.74 -0.33
CA ALA A 114 -2.94 2.41 0.27
C ALA A 114 -2.94 1.33 -0.81
N VAL A 115 -1.79 0.69 -1.00
CA VAL A 115 -1.62 -0.43 -1.92
C VAL A 115 -1.86 -1.73 -1.17
N GLY A 116 -2.87 -2.49 -1.57
CA GLY A 116 -3.31 -3.63 -0.76
C GLY A 116 -4.35 -4.54 -1.41
N GLY A 117 -4.54 -5.71 -0.79
CA GLY A 117 -5.64 -6.64 -1.10
C GLY A 117 -6.91 -6.28 -0.32
N ASP A 118 -7.91 -7.16 -0.34
CA ASP A 118 -9.24 -6.91 0.22
C ASP A 118 -9.20 -6.37 1.67
N GLY A 119 -8.57 -7.12 2.58
CA GLY A 119 -8.46 -6.69 3.97
C GLY A 119 -7.70 -5.36 4.16
N SER A 120 -6.78 -5.00 3.26
CA SER A 120 -6.06 -3.71 3.33
C SER A 120 -6.91 -2.57 2.80
N LEU A 121 -7.69 -2.82 1.74
CA LEU A 121 -8.61 -1.84 1.18
C LEU A 121 -9.84 -1.63 2.06
N SER A 122 -10.28 -2.65 2.80
CA SER A 122 -11.31 -2.50 3.83
C SER A 122 -10.87 -1.54 4.95
N ILE A 123 -9.63 -1.66 5.43
CA ILE A 123 -9.04 -0.70 6.40
C ILE A 123 -8.99 0.71 5.79
N ALA A 124 -8.53 0.84 4.55
CA ALA A 124 -8.51 2.12 3.85
C ALA A 124 -9.91 2.75 3.76
N LEU A 125 -10.93 1.96 3.44
CA LEU A 125 -12.32 2.41 3.38
C LEU A 125 -12.84 2.88 4.75
N GLN A 126 -12.52 2.17 5.82
CA GLN A 126 -12.90 2.58 7.17
C GLN A 126 -12.24 3.91 7.56
N LEU A 127 -10.95 4.09 7.28
CA LEU A 127 -10.25 5.36 7.50
C LEU A 127 -10.86 6.49 6.65
N HIS A 128 -11.22 6.19 5.40
CA HIS A 128 -11.89 7.15 4.51
C HIS A 128 -13.22 7.63 5.08
N ARG A 129 -14.06 6.70 5.54
CA ARG A 129 -15.35 6.99 6.18
C ARG A 129 -15.20 7.86 7.43
N ASN A 130 -14.03 7.84 8.05
CA ASN A 130 -13.68 8.69 9.20
C ASN A 130 -12.94 9.99 8.80
N GLY A 131 -13.03 10.40 7.54
CA GLY A 131 -12.55 11.70 7.07
C GLY A 131 -11.08 11.77 6.68
N ILE A 132 -10.38 10.62 6.61
CA ILE A 132 -8.99 10.59 6.13
C ILE A 132 -9.00 10.51 4.58
N PRO A 133 -8.39 11.47 3.86
CA PRO A 133 -8.29 11.38 2.40
C PRO A 133 -7.37 10.22 2.01
N ILE A 134 -7.91 9.22 1.29
CA ILE A 134 -7.17 8.01 0.94
C ILE A 134 -7.63 7.46 -0.42
N VAL A 135 -6.66 6.98 -1.19
CA VAL A 135 -6.87 6.28 -2.46
C VAL A 135 -6.38 4.84 -2.31
N GLY A 136 -7.23 3.88 -2.63
CA GLY A 136 -6.87 2.46 -2.66
C GLY A 136 -6.28 2.05 -4.00
N VAL A 137 -5.20 1.26 -3.99
CA VAL A 137 -4.60 0.66 -5.19
C VAL A 137 -4.69 -0.87 -5.07
N PRO A 138 -5.45 -1.53 -5.97
CA PRO A 138 -5.77 -2.95 -5.85
C PRO A 138 -4.58 -3.85 -6.14
N LYS A 139 -4.21 -4.65 -5.16
CA LYS A 139 -3.01 -5.50 -5.18
C LYS A 139 -3.30 -6.88 -4.62
N THR A 140 -3.20 -7.90 -5.46
CA THR A 140 -3.23 -9.31 -5.07
C THR A 140 -2.78 -10.17 -6.27
N ILE A 141 -2.21 -11.35 -6.00
CA ILE A 141 -1.97 -12.35 -7.03
C ILE A 141 -3.22 -13.16 -7.37
N ASP A 142 -4.28 -13.06 -6.56
CA ASP A 142 -5.49 -13.87 -6.67
C ASP A 142 -6.51 -13.29 -7.67
N ASN A 143 -6.34 -12.01 -8.03
CA ASN A 143 -7.26 -11.22 -8.86
C ASN A 143 -8.74 -11.30 -8.42
N ASP A 144 -8.96 -11.31 -7.11
CA ASP A 144 -10.26 -11.48 -6.45
C ASP A 144 -10.88 -10.15 -5.98
N LEU A 145 -10.34 -9.01 -6.42
CA LEU A 145 -10.85 -7.68 -6.09
C LEU A 145 -11.89 -7.22 -7.10
N SER A 146 -13.04 -6.78 -6.60
CA SER A 146 -14.09 -6.19 -7.42
C SER A 146 -13.67 -4.86 -8.05
N ALA A 147 -14.36 -4.47 -9.13
CA ALA A 147 -14.19 -3.18 -9.83
C ALA A 147 -12.83 -2.95 -10.52
N THR A 148 -12.00 -3.97 -10.68
CA THR A 148 -10.86 -3.98 -11.60
C THR A 148 -10.81 -5.30 -12.36
N ALA A 149 -10.36 -5.27 -13.63
CA ALA A 149 -10.17 -6.50 -14.41
C ALA A 149 -8.89 -7.26 -14.01
N PHE A 150 -7.87 -6.51 -13.59
CA PHE A 150 -6.57 -7.05 -13.21
C PHE A 150 -6.03 -6.34 -11.97
N THR A 151 -5.39 -7.10 -11.09
CA THR A 151 -4.70 -6.61 -9.91
C THR A 151 -3.18 -6.64 -10.11
N PHE A 152 -2.47 -5.71 -9.45
CA PHE A 152 -1.01 -5.77 -9.44
C PHE A 152 -0.54 -7.10 -8.84
N GLY A 153 0.31 -7.81 -9.57
CA GLY A 153 0.89 -9.11 -9.19
C GLY A 153 0.29 -10.32 -9.91
N PHE A 154 -0.94 -10.22 -10.44
CA PHE A 154 -1.65 -11.34 -11.05
C PHE A 154 -0.95 -11.93 -12.28
N ASP A 155 -0.62 -11.09 -13.26
CA ASP A 155 0.02 -11.53 -14.52
C ASP A 155 1.37 -12.23 -14.26
N SER A 156 2.18 -11.67 -13.36
CA SER A 156 3.44 -12.29 -12.95
C SER A 156 3.25 -13.63 -12.24
N ALA A 157 2.15 -13.80 -11.48
CA ALA A 157 1.84 -15.06 -10.82
C ALA A 157 1.43 -16.13 -11.84
N ILE A 158 0.61 -15.77 -12.84
CA ILE A 158 0.26 -16.67 -13.95
C ILE A 158 1.52 -17.11 -14.70
N ALA A 159 2.37 -16.16 -15.12
CA ALA A 159 3.59 -16.47 -15.85
C ALA A 159 4.49 -17.46 -15.08
N CYS A 160 4.62 -17.28 -13.77
CA CYS A 160 5.38 -18.19 -12.91
C CYS A 160 4.74 -19.60 -12.84
N ALA A 161 3.42 -19.68 -12.69
CA ALA A 161 2.71 -20.95 -12.65
C ALA A 161 2.80 -21.71 -13.98
N THR A 162 2.66 -21.01 -15.11
CA THR A 162 2.82 -21.58 -16.45
C THR A 162 4.21 -22.14 -16.66
N ASP A 163 5.27 -21.38 -16.33
CA ASP A 163 6.65 -21.87 -16.44
C ASP A 163 6.89 -23.15 -15.63
N ALA A 164 6.35 -23.22 -14.41
CA ALA A 164 6.46 -24.42 -13.58
C ALA A 164 5.74 -25.63 -14.19
N LEU A 165 4.53 -25.43 -14.75
CA LEU A 165 3.76 -26.49 -15.41
C LEU A 165 4.44 -26.98 -16.70
N ASP A 166 4.98 -26.08 -17.52
CA ASP A 166 5.69 -26.43 -18.76
C ASP A 166 6.90 -27.30 -18.47
N ARG A 167 7.67 -26.96 -17.41
CA ARG A 167 8.82 -27.75 -16.98
C ARG A 167 8.42 -29.15 -16.51
N LEU A 168 7.32 -29.29 -15.77
CA LEU A 168 6.78 -30.58 -15.34
C LEU A 168 6.28 -31.43 -16.51
N HIS A 169 5.77 -30.82 -17.57
CA HIS A 169 5.30 -31.57 -18.74
C HIS A 169 6.43 -32.27 -19.51
N THR A 170 7.64 -31.72 -19.46
CA THR A 170 8.81 -32.25 -20.17
C THR A 170 9.63 -33.28 -19.38
N THR A 171 9.25 -33.56 -18.13
CA THR A 171 9.86 -34.60 -17.28
C THR A 171 8.96 -35.81 -17.14
#